data_AF-A0A9D2QQJ3-F1
#
_entry.id   AF-A0A9D2QQJ3-F1
#
_cell.length_a   1.000
_cell.length_b   1.000
_cell.length_c   1.000
_cell.angle_alpha   90.00
_cell.angle_beta   90.00
_cell.angle_gamma   90.00
#
_symmetry.space_group_name_H-M   'P 1'
#
loop_
_entity.id
_entity.type
_entity.pdbx_description
1 polymer ?
#
loop_
_entity_poly.entity_id
_entity_poly.type
_entity_poly.pdbx_seq_one_letter_code
_entity_poly.pdbx_strand_id
1 'polypeptide(L)'
;MQNLGEHLKRLRNDMGLSLYKVYQQTGITDSRLSKAENGAWSNLKLSELKKLAVLYEAPIIPMCLMAGMFDVSDIEEYHSGFKNVALLDDEDKQHIQSEIDYILKKKG
;
A
#
# COMPACT_ATOMS: atom_id res chain seq x y z
N MET A 1 10.77 -11.98 -6.76
CA MET A 1 9.88 -11.03 -6.07
C MET A 1 9.55 -11.62 -4.71
N GLN A 2 9.73 -10.87 -3.62
CA GLN A 2 9.21 -11.30 -2.32
C GLN A 2 7.68 -11.33 -2.39
N ASN A 3 7.07 -12.41 -1.90
CA ASN A 3 5.62 -12.44 -1.71
C ASN A 3 5.23 -11.62 -0.48
N LEU A 4 3.95 -11.28 -0.34
CA LEU A 4 3.47 -10.46 0.77
C LEU A 4 3.83 -11.04 2.14
N GLY A 5 3.77 -12.36 2.30
CA GLY A 5 4.08 -13.04 3.57
C GLY A 5 5.51 -12.78 4.04
N GLU A 6 6.48 -12.97 3.15
CA GLU A 6 7.89 -12.69 3.43
C GLU A 6 8.13 -11.21 3.76
N HIS A 7 7.45 -10.31 3.03
CA HIS A 7 7.53 -8.87 3.25
C HIS A 7 7.01 -8.48 4.65
N LEU A 8 5.85 -9.00 5.05
CA LEU A 8 5.26 -8.78 6.38
C LEU A 8 6.18 -9.31 7.49
N LYS A 9 6.74 -10.51 7.32
CA LYS A 9 7.65 -11.12 8.29
C LYS A 9 8.91 -10.29 8.49
N ARG A 10 9.46 -9.77 7.38
CA ARG A 10 10.62 -8.88 7.41
C ARG A 10 10.30 -7.59 8.17
N LEU A 11 9.23 -6.88 7.78
CA LEU A 11 8.80 -5.64 8.46
C LEU A 11 8.60 -5.85 9.96
N ARG A 12 7.94 -6.94 10.35
CA ARG A 12 7.73 -7.27 11.76
C ARG A 12 9.06 -7.45 12.51
N ASN A 13 10.01 -8.18 11.90
CA ASN A 13 11.32 -8.43 12.49
C ASN A 13 12.20 -7.17 12.56
N ASP A 14 12.17 -6.33 11.52
CA ASP A 14 12.91 -5.06 11.45
C ASP A 14 12.44 -4.09 12.56
N MET A 15 11.14 -4.12 12.87
CA MET A 15 10.52 -3.39 13.99
C MET A 15 10.72 -4.08 15.36
N GLY A 16 11.36 -5.25 15.42
CA GLY A 16 11.57 -6.00 16.66
C GLY A 16 10.27 -6.51 17.31
N LEU A 17 9.18 -6.64 16.55
CA LEU A 17 7.87 -7.01 17.08
C LEU A 17 7.68 -8.53 17.14
N SER A 18 7.19 -9.02 18.27
CA SER A 18 6.66 -10.39 18.37
C SER A 18 5.26 -10.47 17.75
N LEU A 19 4.83 -11.67 17.36
CA LEU A 19 3.45 -11.91 16.89
C LEU A 19 2.42 -11.39 17.91
N TYR A 20 2.64 -11.68 19.19
CA TYR A 20 1.80 -11.21 20.28
C TYR A 20 1.71 -9.67 20.36
N LYS A 21 2.83 -8.96 20.14
CA LYS A 21 2.82 -7.49 20.12
C LYS A 21 2.04 -6.94 18.92
N VAL A 22 2.05 -7.63 17.79
CA VAL A 22 1.23 -7.26 16.63
C VAL A 22 -0.25 -7.54 16.94
N TYR A 23 -0.57 -8.66 17.57
CA TYR A 23 -1.94 -8.97 18.00
C TYR A 23 -2.51 -7.89 18.92
N GLN A 24 -1.77 -7.45 19.93
CA GLN A 24 -2.21 -6.40 20.86
C GLN A 24 -2.55 -5.08 20.15
N GLN A 25 -1.87 -4.76 19.05
CA GLN A 25 -2.04 -3.49 18.33
C GLN A 25 -3.04 -3.57 17.18
N THR A 26 -3.22 -4.74 16.57
CA THR A 26 -4.02 -4.90 15.34
C THR A 26 -5.29 -5.75 15.54
N GLY A 27 -5.30 -6.59 16.57
CA GLY A 27 -6.30 -7.63 16.80
C GLY A 27 -6.12 -8.88 15.92
N ILE A 28 -5.07 -8.93 15.09
CA ILE A 28 -4.78 -10.10 14.23
C ILE A 28 -4.10 -11.16 15.08
N THR A 29 -4.71 -12.34 15.22
CA THR A 29 -4.15 -13.39 16.08
C THR A 29 -2.81 -13.89 15.57
N ASP A 30 -1.92 -14.27 16.49
CA ASP A 30 -0.59 -14.80 16.21
C ASP A 30 -0.62 -15.93 15.18
N SER A 31 -1.59 -16.84 15.29
CA SER A 31 -1.78 -17.94 14.34
C SER A 31 -2.11 -17.46 12.93
N ARG A 32 -2.99 -16.45 12.79
CA ARG A 32 -3.37 -15.91 11.48
C ARG A 32 -2.22 -15.14 10.85
N LEU A 33 -1.53 -14.30 11.62
CA LEU A 33 -0.37 -13.56 11.14
C LEU A 33 0.78 -14.51 10.76
N SER A 34 1.06 -15.52 11.58
CA SER A 34 2.07 -16.53 11.27
C SER A 34 1.76 -17.29 9.97
N LYS A 35 0.50 -17.70 9.76
CA LYS A 35 0.09 -18.29 8.48
C LYS A 35 0.30 -17.34 7.31
N ALA A 36 -0.06 -16.07 7.47
CA ALA A 36 0.13 -15.05 6.45
C ALA A 36 1.61 -14.88 6.08
N GLU A 37 2.48 -14.75 7.09
CA GLU A 37 3.93 -14.61 6.97
C GLU A 37 4.61 -15.82 6.30
N ASN A 38 3.99 -17.00 6.35
CA ASN A 38 4.51 -18.24 5.76
C ASN A 38 3.74 -18.67 4.50
N GLY A 39 3.10 -17.73 3.81
CA GLY A 39 2.57 -17.95 2.46
C GLY A 39 1.05 -18.06 2.32
N ALA A 40 0.31 -18.10 3.44
CA ALA A 40 -1.15 -18.12 3.44
C ALA A 40 -1.77 -16.73 3.68
N TRP A 41 -1.21 -15.69 3.05
CA TRP A 41 -1.59 -14.29 3.27
C TRP A 41 -3.00 -13.92 2.80
N SER A 42 -3.60 -14.73 1.92
CA SER A 42 -5.00 -14.60 1.50
C SER A 42 -6.00 -14.75 2.65
N ASN A 43 -5.54 -15.16 3.83
CA ASN A 43 -6.35 -15.19 5.05
C ASN A 43 -6.54 -13.81 5.70
N LEU A 44 -5.86 -12.76 5.25
CA LEU A 44 -5.98 -11.39 5.76
C LEU A 44 -6.96 -10.57 4.90
N LYS A 45 -7.80 -9.78 5.57
CA LYS A 45 -8.69 -8.80 4.91
C LYS A 45 -7.92 -7.51 4.61
N LEU A 46 -8.41 -6.71 3.66
CA LEU A 46 -7.86 -5.38 3.37
C LEU A 46 -7.79 -4.49 4.62
N SER A 47 -8.81 -4.55 5.48
CA SER A 47 -8.83 -3.79 6.74
C SER A 47 -7.73 -4.21 7.71
N GLU A 48 -7.34 -5.49 7.72
CA GLU A 48 -6.24 -6.00 8.52
C GLU A 48 -4.90 -5.62 7.91
N LEU A 49 -4.79 -5.66 6.58
CA LEU A 49 -3.60 -5.21 5.87
C LEU A 49 -3.34 -3.72 6.08
N LYS A 50 -4.39 -2.88 6.11
CA LYS A 50 -4.28 -1.46 6.48
C LYS A 50 -3.74 -1.27 7.90
N LYS A 51 -4.18 -2.06 8.88
CA LYS A 51 -3.64 -1.99 10.24
C LYS A 51 -2.16 -2.36 10.29
N LEU A 52 -1.76 -3.40 9.54
CA LEU A 52 -0.35 -3.80 9.44
C LEU A 52 0.49 -2.73 8.74
N ALA A 53 -0.01 -2.14 7.66
CA ALA A 53 0.65 -1.03 6.96
C ALA A 53 0.90 0.16 7.89
N VAL A 54 -0.10 0.54 8.70
CA VAL A 54 0.06 1.59 9.71
C VAL A 54 1.06 1.18 10.79
N LEU A 55 0.95 -0.03 11.34
CA LEU A 55 1.85 -0.51 12.41
C LEU A 55 3.31 -0.59 11.97
N TYR A 56 3.56 -0.99 10.73
CA TYR A 56 4.89 -1.17 10.18
C TYR A 56 5.40 0.06 9.43
N GLU A 57 4.65 1.16 9.44
CA GLU A 57 4.97 2.39 8.70
C GLU A 57 5.26 2.14 7.21
N ALA A 58 4.52 1.20 6.62
CA ALA A 58 4.72 0.71 5.26
C ALA A 58 3.60 1.19 4.32
N PRO A 59 3.90 1.45 3.04
CA PRO A 59 2.91 1.91 2.09
C PRO A 59 1.91 0.80 1.75
N ILE A 60 0.61 1.07 1.93
CA ILE A 60 -0.46 0.07 1.72
C ILE A 60 -0.60 -0.38 0.27
N ILE A 61 -0.38 0.51 -0.71
CA ILE A 61 -0.61 0.18 -2.13
C ILE A 61 0.36 -0.92 -2.62
N PRO A 62 1.69 -0.82 -2.42
CA PRO A 62 2.60 -1.93 -2.70
C PRO A 62 2.23 -3.24 -2.00
N MET A 63 1.77 -3.18 -0.75
CA MET A 63 1.34 -4.38 -0.02
C MET A 63 0.11 -5.03 -0.66
N CYS A 64 -0.87 -4.24 -1.12
CA CYS A 64 -2.04 -4.75 -1.83
C CYS A 64 -1.68 -5.33 -3.21
N LEU A 65 -0.73 -4.74 -3.93
CA LEU A 65 -0.20 -5.29 -5.19
C LEU A 65 0.49 -6.64 -4.94
N MET A 66 1.33 -6.75 -3.91
CA MET A 66 1.96 -8.02 -3.50
C MET A 66 0.92 -9.07 -3.06
N ALA A 67 -0.22 -8.63 -2.52
CA ALA A 67 -1.33 -9.48 -2.13
C ALA A 67 -2.16 -9.98 -3.32
N GLY A 68 -1.97 -9.40 -4.52
CA GLY A 68 -2.84 -9.62 -5.68
C GLY A 68 -4.25 -9.04 -5.49
N MET A 69 -4.42 -8.06 -4.59
CA MET A 69 -5.72 -7.41 -4.36
C MET A 69 -5.99 -6.28 -5.35
N PHE A 70 -4.92 -5.71 -5.91
CA PHE A 70 -4.94 -4.80 -7.04
C PHE A 70 -3.88 -5.29 -8.04
N ASP A 71 -4.06 -4.94 -9.29
CA ASP A 71 -3.01 -4.94 -10.30
C ASP A 71 -2.64 -3.51 -10.72
N VAL A 72 -1.68 -3.38 -11.63
CA VAL A 72 -1.21 -2.07 -12.10
C VAL A 72 -2.32 -1.30 -12.82
N SER A 73 -3.23 -2.01 -13.50
CA SER A 73 -4.34 -1.38 -14.23
C SER A 73 -5.40 -0.79 -13.28
N ASP A 74 -5.65 -1.44 -12.14
CA ASP A 74 -6.53 -0.89 -11.09
C ASP A 74 -6.01 0.45 -10.54
N ILE A 75 -4.68 0.60 -10.46
CA ILE A 75 -4.04 1.83 -9.99
C ILE A 75 -4.03 2.89 -11.09
N GLU A 76 -3.76 2.52 -12.33
CA GLU A 76 -3.80 3.41 -13.50
C GLU A 76 -5.20 4.00 -13.74
N GLU A 77 -6.27 3.23 -13.49
CA GLU A 77 -7.65 3.72 -13.55
C GLU A 77 -7.93 4.83 -12.50
N TYR A 78 -7.25 4.77 -11.35
CA TYR A 78 -7.38 5.76 -10.28
C TYR A 78 -6.65 7.09 -10.56
N HIS A 79 -5.71 7.13 -11.52
CA HIS A 79 -4.96 8.34 -11.85
C HIS A 79 -5.82 9.37 -12.61
N SER A 80 -6.52 10.22 -11.86
CA SER A 80 -6.85 11.62 -12.21
C SER A 80 -7.73 11.90 -13.44
N GLY A 81 -8.24 10.88 -14.14
CA GLY A 81 -8.92 11.07 -15.42
C GLY A 81 -7.97 11.47 -16.56
N PHE A 82 -6.66 11.53 -16.30
CA PHE A 82 -5.63 11.82 -17.28
C PHE A 82 -4.87 10.52 -17.61
N LYS A 83 -4.78 10.19 -18.89
CA LYS A 83 -4.04 9.02 -19.37
C LYS A 83 -2.54 9.31 -19.43
N ASN A 84 -1.71 8.27 -19.30
CA ASN A 84 -0.25 8.32 -19.47
C ASN A 84 0.51 9.18 -18.44
N VAL A 85 -0.08 9.49 -17.28
CA VAL A 85 0.55 10.29 -16.22
C VAL A 85 1.87 9.65 -15.73
N ALA A 86 2.01 8.33 -15.85
CA ALA A 86 3.25 7.61 -15.52
C ALA A 86 4.45 7.95 -16.43
N LEU A 87 4.22 8.52 -17.62
CA LEU A 87 5.29 8.93 -18.55
C LEU A 87 5.86 10.32 -18.23
N LEU A 88 5.22 11.06 -17.33
CA LEU A 88 5.59 12.43 -17.00
C LEU A 88 6.77 12.45 -16.03
N ASP A 89 7.78 13.23 -16.38
CA ASP A 89 8.85 13.57 -15.45
C ASP A 89 8.40 14.66 -14.45
N ASP A 90 9.32 15.12 -13.61
CA ASP A 90 8.99 16.11 -12.57
C ASP A 90 8.73 17.51 -13.15
N GLU A 91 9.34 17.85 -14.28
CA GLU A 91 9.11 19.14 -14.96
C GLU A 91 7.72 19.14 -15.62
N ASP A 92 7.37 18.06 -16.31
CA ASP A 92 6.04 17.84 -16.89
C ASP A 92 4.94 17.97 -15.83
N LYS A 93 5.13 17.35 -14.66
CA LYS A 93 4.17 17.41 -13.54
C LYS A 93 4.02 18.82 -12.99
N GLN A 94 5.12 19.57 -12.85
CA GLN A 94 5.06 20.96 -12.39
C GLN A 94 4.29 21.85 -13.37
N HIS A 95 4.48 21.63 -14.66
CA HIS A 95 3.77 22.39 -15.69
C HIS A 95 2.26 22.10 -15.64
N ILE A 96 1.87 20.83 -15.58
CA ILE A 96 0.45 20.43 -15.48
C ILE A 96 -0.18 20.97 -14.20
N GLN A 97 0.53 20.93 -13.06
CA GLN A 97 0.03 21.51 -11.81
C GLN A 97 -0.22 23.02 -11.93
N SER A 98 0.67 23.73 -12.61
CA SER A 98 0.51 25.18 -12.86
C SER A 98 -0.76 25.49 -13.67
N GLU A 99 -1.09 24.65 -14.66
CA GLU A 99 -2.31 24.81 -15.46
C GLU A 99 -3.57 24.51 -14.63
N ILE A 100 -3.52 23.48 -13.79
CA ILE A 100 -4.61 23.17 -12.84
C ILE A 100 -4.86 24.38 -11.92
N ASP A 101 -3.80 24.95 -11.34
CA ASP A 101 -3.88 26.11 -10.44
C ASP A 101 -4.46 27.33 -11.16
N TYR A 102 -4.06 27.56 -12.42
CA TYR A 102 -4.61 28.63 -13.26
C TYR A 102 -6.12 28.47 -13.50
N ILE A 103 -6.56 27.26 -13.86
CA ILE A 103 -7.98 26.96 -14.09
C ILE A 103 -8.80 27.19 -12.81
N LEU A 104 -8.28 26.75 -11.65
CA LEU A 104 -8.95 26.94 -10.36
C LEU A 104 -9.04 28.43 -10.00
N LYS A 105 -7.99 29.20 -10.25
CA LYS A 105 -7.98 30.66 -10.04
C LYS A 105 -8.99 31.40 -10.93
N LYS A 106 -9.31 30.87 -12.12
CA LYS A 106 -10.33 31.45 -13.01
C LYS A 106 -11.76 31.09 -12.60
N LYS A 107 -11.95 30.01 -11.84
CA LYS A 107 -13.26 29.52 -11.37
C LYS A 107 -13.70 30.12 -10.04
N GLY A 108 -12.76 30.56 -9.20
CA GLY A 108 -13.00 31.36 -7.99
C GLY A 108 -13.00 32.86 -8.30
#